data_AF-A0A5K7TWF4-F1
#
_entry.id   AF-A0A5K7TWF4-F1
#
_cell.length_a   1.000
_cell.length_b   1.000
_cell.length_c   1.000
_cell.angle_alpha   90.00
_cell.angle_beta   90.00
_cell.angle_gamma   90.00
#
_symmetry.space_group_name_H-M   'P 1'
#
loop_
_entity.id
_entity.type
_entity.pdbx_description
1 polymer ?
#
loop_
_entity_poly.entity_id
_entity_poly.type
_entity_poly.pdbx_seq_one_letter_code
_entity_poly.pdbx_strand_id
1 'polypeptide(L)'
;MRAASLLLLFLASVPALAEPVCPPGQYQVCLMGCFCAPIDPGQAGQVLKDVEVMASGSLAFALRQARDEATASGSEPIPLHIRAQLEPWYDFAVLDAARYRVGDEQQVSAANAMLQNPDVNAVTLIDTIIFRHASDAEDNVALWAHELKHVQQYQELGVEEFARRYTRDYQDLEGPAYKIEAEVGKALRERSAGQAR
;
A
#
# COMPACT_ATOMS: atom_id res chain seq x y z
N MET A 1 21.03 82.05 39.88
CA MET A 1 19.79 81.24 39.88
C MET A 1 19.52 80.82 38.44
N ARG A 2 19.78 79.55 38.09
CA ARG A 2 19.53 78.99 36.75
C ARG A 2 18.96 77.57 36.90
N ALA A 3 18.05 77.27 35.99
CA ALA A 3 17.03 76.24 36.06
C ALA A 3 17.57 74.81 36.09
N ALA A 4 16.84 73.97 36.82
CA ALA A 4 16.96 72.52 36.88
C ALA A 4 16.46 71.86 35.59
N SER A 5 17.16 70.83 35.12
CA SER A 5 16.65 69.77 34.25
C SER A 5 17.67 68.65 34.11
N LEU A 6 17.16 67.47 33.74
CA LEU A 6 17.82 66.21 33.36
C LEU A 6 18.10 65.23 34.51
N LEU A 7 17.72 63.94 34.43
CA LEU A 7 16.82 63.18 33.56
C LEU A 7 16.66 61.82 34.29
N LEU A 8 15.43 61.39 34.63
CA LEU A 8 15.21 60.05 35.19
C LEU A 8 15.28 59.00 34.07
N LEU A 9 16.25 58.09 34.15
CA LEU A 9 16.34 56.88 33.33
C LEU A 9 15.38 55.82 33.87
N PHE A 10 14.25 55.60 33.19
CA PHE A 10 13.40 54.43 33.36
C PHE A 10 13.99 53.26 32.56
N LEU A 11 14.59 52.29 33.24
CA LEU A 11 14.92 50.98 32.67
C LEU A 11 13.65 50.13 32.69
N ALA A 12 12.98 50.02 31.54
CA ALA A 12 11.92 49.04 31.33
C ALA A 12 12.55 47.65 31.20
N SER A 13 12.49 46.87 32.27
CA SER A 13 12.81 45.44 32.25
C SER A 13 11.75 44.70 31.42
N VAL A 14 12.12 44.31 30.20
CA VAL A 14 11.36 43.38 29.37
C VAL A 14 11.42 42.00 30.04
N PRO A 15 10.30 41.33 30.36
CA PRO A 15 10.38 39.95 30.79
C PRO A 15 10.82 39.12 29.58
N ALA A 16 12.01 38.53 29.65
CA ALA A 16 12.36 37.44 28.77
C ALA A 16 11.31 36.33 28.96
N LEU A 17 10.61 35.95 27.90
CA LEU A 17 9.79 34.75 27.90
C LEU A 17 10.76 33.58 28.18
N ALA A 18 10.72 33.04 29.40
CA ALA A 18 11.46 31.85 29.73
C ALA A 18 10.95 30.73 28.83
N GLU A 19 11.82 30.13 28.03
CA GLU A 19 11.51 28.85 27.40
C GLU A 19 11.13 27.87 28.52
N PRO A 20 10.01 27.14 28.42
CA PRO A 20 9.66 26.14 29.42
C PRO A 20 10.71 25.04 29.38
N VAL A 21 11.68 25.13 30.30
CA VAL A 21 12.71 24.11 30.47
C VAL A 21 12.04 22.86 31.03
N CYS A 22 11.82 21.87 30.17
CA CYS A 22 11.31 20.59 30.63
C CYS A 22 12.30 19.91 31.59
N PRO A 23 11.80 19.17 32.60
CA PRO A 23 12.66 18.38 33.49
C PRO A 23 13.61 17.47 32.70
N PRO A 24 14.79 17.12 33.25
CA PRO A 24 15.71 16.20 32.61
C PRO A 24 15.01 14.90 32.19
N GLY A 25 15.15 14.50 30.92
CA GLY A 25 14.47 13.33 30.34
C GLY A 25 13.05 13.60 29.84
N GLN A 26 12.58 14.86 29.86
CA GLN A 26 11.34 15.29 29.24
C GLN A 26 11.62 16.34 28.15
N TYR A 27 10.73 16.36 27.16
CA TYR A 27 10.83 17.22 25.99
C TYR A 27 9.50 17.93 25.78
N GLN A 28 9.58 19.13 25.20
CA GLN A 28 8.41 19.95 24.92
C GLN A 28 7.70 19.43 23.67
N VAL A 29 6.42 19.07 23.81
CA VAL A 29 5.54 18.67 22.71
C VAL A 29 4.42 19.70 22.61
N CYS A 30 4.21 20.26 21.41
CA CYS A 30 3.18 21.27 21.16
C CYS A 30 2.12 20.74 20.19
N LEU A 31 1.01 20.25 20.73
CA LEU A 31 -0.17 19.81 19.98
C LEU A 31 -1.40 20.47 20.61
N MET A 32 -1.91 21.55 19.99
CA MET A 32 -2.99 22.41 20.53
C MET A 32 -2.70 23.09 21.89
N GLY A 33 -1.53 22.80 22.48
CA GLY A 33 -0.94 23.38 23.68
C GLY A 33 0.43 22.74 23.91
N CYS A 34 1.35 23.41 24.61
CA CYS A 34 2.69 22.87 24.87
C CYS A 34 2.75 22.23 26.26
N PHE A 35 3.22 21.00 26.33
CA PHE A 35 3.42 20.25 27.57
C PHE A 35 4.76 19.50 27.54
N CYS A 36 5.33 19.23 28.71
CA CYS A 36 6.51 18.40 28.83
C CYS A 36 6.10 16.94 28.93
N ALA A 37 6.61 16.11 28.01
CA ALA A 37 6.37 14.67 27.98
C ALA A 37 7.69 13.92 28.00
N PRO A 38 7.77 12.70 28.56
CA PRO A 38 8.93 11.83 28.48
C PRO A 38 9.06 11.18 27.08
N ILE A 39 8.69 11.91 26.02
CA ILE A 39 8.74 11.47 24.64
C ILE A 39 9.76 12.36 23.94
N ASP A 40 10.95 11.81 23.69
CA ASP A 40 11.93 12.45 22.83
C ASP A 40 11.30 12.63 21.43
N PRO A 41 11.27 13.86 20.87
CA PRO A 41 10.77 14.10 19.52
C PRO A 41 11.45 13.22 18.46
N GLY A 42 12.72 12.83 18.68
CA GLY A 42 13.43 11.86 17.85
C GLY A 42 12.94 10.41 18.02
N GLN A 43 12.46 10.04 19.21
CA GLN A 43 11.86 8.72 19.46
C GLN A 43 10.47 8.59 18.86
N ALA A 44 9.69 9.67 18.76
CA ALA A 44 8.38 9.61 18.08
C ALA A 44 8.51 9.17 16.61
N GLY A 45 9.52 9.67 15.90
CA GLY A 45 9.84 9.23 14.54
C GLY A 45 10.34 7.78 14.47
N GLN A 46 11.11 7.33 15.47
CA GLN A 46 11.59 5.95 15.55
C GLN A 46 10.45 4.97 15.83
N VAL A 47 9.51 5.30 16.74
CA VAL A 47 8.33 4.48 17.03
C VAL A 47 7.46 4.32 15.79
N LEU A 48 7.20 5.40 15.05
CA LEU A 48 6.44 5.31 13.80
C LEU A 48 7.13 4.39 12.78
N LYS A 49 8.45 4.52 12.62
CA LYS A 49 9.24 3.66 11.74
C LYS A 49 9.22 2.20 12.18
N ASP A 50 9.29 1.93 13.47
CA ASP A 50 9.26 0.57 14.01
C ASP A 50 7.87 -0.09 13.79
N VAL A 51 6.79 0.69 13.92
CA VAL A 51 5.43 0.25 13.58
C VAL A 51 5.31 -0.05 12.09
N GLU A 52 5.84 0.80 11.22
CA GLU A 52 5.86 0.56 9.76
C GLU A 52 6.62 -0.72 9.39
N VAL A 53 7.80 -0.95 10.00
CA VAL A 53 8.59 -2.17 9.79
C VAL A 53 7.83 -3.41 10.28
N MET A 54 7.18 -3.33 11.44
CA MET A 54 6.38 -4.44 11.96
C MET A 54 5.17 -4.74 11.06
N ALA A 55 4.44 -3.72 10.63
CA ALA A 55 3.27 -3.86 9.77
C ALA A 55 3.65 -4.46 8.41
N SER A 56 4.68 -3.92 7.75
CA SER A 56 5.16 -4.42 6.46
C SER A 56 5.70 -5.86 6.55
N GLY A 57 6.47 -6.18 7.60
CA GLY A 57 6.94 -7.55 7.83
C GLY A 57 5.81 -8.54 8.10
N SER A 58 4.77 -8.11 8.82
CA SER A 58 3.58 -8.94 9.09
C SER A 58 2.80 -9.21 7.80
N LEU A 59 2.63 -8.21 6.95
CA LEU A 59 1.99 -8.37 5.64
C LEU A 59 2.80 -9.31 4.72
N ALA A 60 4.12 -9.14 4.65
CA ALA A 60 4.98 -10.02 3.87
C ALA A 60 4.90 -11.49 4.33
N PHE A 61 4.89 -11.72 5.64
CA PHE A 61 4.71 -13.06 6.20
C PHE A 61 3.34 -13.65 5.82
N ALA A 62 2.28 -12.88 6.02
CA ALA A 62 0.92 -13.32 5.74
C ALA A 62 0.70 -13.62 4.24
N LEU A 63 1.28 -12.83 3.33
CA LEU A 63 1.22 -13.08 1.87
C LEU A 63 1.86 -14.42 1.50
N ARG A 64 3.03 -14.74 2.08
CA ARG A 64 3.71 -16.02 1.85
C ARG A 64 2.88 -17.18 2.39
N GLN A 65 2.37 -17.05 3.61
CA GLN A 65 1.54 -18.07 4.23
C GLN A 65 0.29 -18.36 3.39
N ALA A 66 -0.45 -17.32 3.01
CA ALA A 66 -1.66 -17.47 2.20
C ALA A 66 -1.37 -18.09 0.83
N ARG A 67 -0.24 -17.71 0.20
CA ARG A 67 0.21 -18.31 -1.06
C ARG A 67 0.54 -19.78 -0.92
N ASP A 68 1.24 -20.17 0.15
CA ASP A 68 1.62 -21.56 0.40
C ASP A 68 0.39 -22.43 0.70
N GLU A 69 -0.59 -21.91 1.44
CA GLU A 69 -1.88 -22.57 1.68
C GLU A 69 -2.69 -22.72 0.38
N ALA A 70 -2.74 -21.67 -0.45
CA ALA A 70 -3.37 -21.74 -1.77
C ALA A 70 -2.70 -22.81 -2.65
N THR A 71 -1.37 -22.83 -2.69
CA THR A 71 -0.58 -23.83 -3.45
C THR A 71 -0.85 -25.24 -2.95
N ALA A 72 -0.86 -25.45 -1.63
CA ALA A 72 -1.15 -26.76 -1.02
C ALA A 72 -2.56 -27.26 -1.35
N SER A 73 -3.50 -26.34 -1.55
CA SER A 73 -4.88 -26.64 -1.95
C SER A 73 -5.03 -26.91 -3.46
N GLY A 74 -3.94 -26.85 -4.23
CA GLY A 74 -3.87 -26.95 -5.69
C GLY A 74 -3.92 -25.59 -6.37
N SER A 75 -3.58 -25.46 -7.65
CA SER A 75 -3.87 -24.24 -8.42
C SER A 75 -3.80 -24.56 -9.90
N GLU A 76 -4.47 -23.75 -10.71
CA GLU A 76 -4.54 -23.93 -12.15
C GLU A 76 -3.69 -22.86 -12.87
N PRO A 77 -3.11 -23.16 -14.04
CA PRO A 77 -2.47 -22.14 -14.87
C PRO A 77 -3.51 -21.22 -15.50
N ILE A 78 -3.10 -20.03 -15.97
CA ILE A 78 -3.99 -19.11 -16.70
C ILE A 78 -4.75 -19.84 -17.81
N PRO A 79 -6.09 -19.71 -17.91
CA PRO A 79 -6.85 -20.28 -19.02
C PRO A 79 -6.30 -19.83 -20.37
N LEU A 80 -6.15 -20.77 -21.32
CA LEU A 80 -5.41 -20.53 -22.56
C LEU A 80 -5.96 -19.35 -23.37
N HIS A 81 -7.28 -19.19 -23.42
CA HIS A 81 -7.93 -18.09 -24.13
C HIS A 81 -7.72 -16.73 -23.45
N ILE A 82 -7.58 -16.69 -22.13
CA ILE A 82 -7.20 -15.48 -21.39
C ILE A 82 -5.72 -15.18 -21.66
N ARG A 83 -4.83 -16.17 -21.53
CA ARG A 83 -3.38 -16.02 -21.75
C ARG A 83 -3.08 -15.44 -23.12
N ALA A 84 -3.65 -16.00 -24.19
CA ALA A 84 -3.43 -15.53 -25.56
C ALA A 84 -3.84 -14.05 -25.78
N GLN A 85 -4.86 -13.56 -25.06
CA GLN A 85 -5.29 -12.17 -25.15
C GLN A 85 -4.39 -11.20 -24.38
N LEU A 86 -3.62 -11.70 -23.41
CA LEU A 86 -2.75 -10.93 -22.54
C LEU A 86 -1.27 -10.97 -22.96
N GLU A 87 -0.89 -11.88 -23.86
CA GLU A 87 0.46 -11.94 -24.47
C GLU A 87 0.98 -10.61 -24.99
N PRO A 88 0.17 -9.71 -25.61
CA PRO A 88 0.68 -8.41 -26.06
C PRO A 88 1.01 -7.41 -24.95
N TRP A 89 0.57 -7.67 -23.71
CA TRP A 89 0.61 -6.72 -22.59
C TRP A 89 1.63 -7.10 -21.52
N TYR A 90 1.96 -8.40 -21.43
CA TYR A 90 2.82 -8.94 -20.39
C TYR A 90 3.88 -9.86 -20.98
N ASP A 91 5.07 -9.81 -20.37
CA ASP A 91 6.15 -10.74 -20.70
C ASP A 91 5.77 -12.18 -20.35
N PHE A 92 6.36 -13.11 -21.11
CA PHE A 92 6.16 -14.54 -20.91
C PHE A 92 6.38 -14.97 -19.46
N ALA A 93 7.40 -14.44 -18.77
CA ALA A 93 7.72 -14.80 -17.39
C ALA A 93 6.60 -14.44 -16.39
N VAL A 94 5.85 -13.37 -16.64
CA VAL A 94 4.70 -12.99 -15.80
C VAL A 94 3.55 -13.95 -16.05
N LEU A 95 3.21 -14.20 -17.32
CA LEU A 95 2.12 -15.10 -17.72
C LEU A 95 2.37 -16.56 -17.34
N ASP A 96 3.63 -16.99 -17.34
CA ASP A 96 4.01 -18.37 -17.04
C ASP A 96 4.07 -18.66 -15.55
N ALA A 97 4.49 -17.68 -14.75
CA ALA A 97 4.51 -17.80 -13.30
C ALA A 97 3.10 -17.83 -12.71
N ALA A 98 2.16 -17.07 -13.28
CA ALA A 98 0.86 -16.89 -12.69
C ALA A 98 0.07 -18.21 -12.58
N ARG A 99 -0.52 -18.42 -11.41
CA ARG A 99 -1.50 -19.46 -11.11
C ARG A 99 -2.78 -18.81 -10.63
N TYR A 100 -3.89 -19.53 -10.71
CA TYR A 100 -5.13 -19.08 -10.12
C TYR A 100 -5.88 -20.17 -9.38
N ARG A 101 -6.79 -19.70 -8.52
CA ARG A 101 -7.84 -20.50 -7.91
C ARG A 101 -9.10 -19.66 -7.81
N VAL A 102 -10.23 -20.35 -7.70
CA VAL A 102 -11.47 -19.74 -7.23
C VAL A 102 -11.57 -20.03 -5.74
N GLY A 103 -11.52 -19.00 -4.90
CA GLY A 103 -11.51 -19.11 -3.45
C GLY A 103 -12.88 -19.42 -2.86
N ASP A 104 -12.89 -19.98 -1.65
CA ASP A 104 -14.08 -19.94 -0.79
C ASP A 104 -14.19 -18.59 -0.07
N GLU A 105 -15.35 -18.30 0.55
CA GLU A 105 -15.60 -17.02 1.23
C GLU A 105 -14.55 -16.71 2.32
N GLN A 106 -13.95 -17.73 2.94
CA GLN A 106 -13.01 -17.58 4.03
C GLN A 106 -11.62 -17.15 3.53
N GLN A 107 -11.15 -17.73 2.43
CA GLN A 107 -9.88 -17.35 1.79
C GLN A 107 -9.93 -15.93 1.24
N VAL A 108 -11.03 -15.57 0.57
CA VAL A 108 -11.25 -14.20 0.09
C VAL A 108 -11.38 -13.23 1.26
N SER A 109 -12.07 -13.58 2.34
CA SER A 109 -12.19 -12.73 3.53
C SER A 109 -10.83 -12.49 4.22
N ALA A 110 -9.97 -13.51 4.30
CA ALA A 110 -8.63 -13.37 4.86
C ALA A 110 -7.74 -12.47 4.00
N ALA A 111 -7.77 -12.65 2.67
CA ALA A 111 -7.06 -11.80 1.72
C ALA A 111 -7.55 -10.34 1.76
N ASN A 112 -8.87 -10.13 1.84
CA ASN A 112 -9.48 -8.80 1.97
C ASN A 112 -9.11 -8.12 3.28
N ALA A 113 -9.09 -8.87 4.39
CA ALA A 113 -8.69 -8.36 5.68
C ALA A 113 -7.21 -7.93 5.70
N MET A 114 -6.34 -8.68 4.98
CA MET A 114 -4.93 -8.34 4.84
C MET A 114 -4.69 -7.07 4.01
N LEU A 115 -5.47 -6.86 2.95
CA LEU A 115 -5.33 -5.70 2.05
C LEU A 115 -6.23 -4.51 2.44
N GLN A 116 -7.06 -4.66 3.48
CA GLN A 116 -8.06 -3.69 3.92
C GLN A 116 -9.03 -3.25 2.80
N ASN A 117 -9.29 -4.13 1.83
CA ASN A 117 -10.15 -3.83 0.69
C ASN A 117 -11.33 -4.82 0.64
N PRO A 118 -12.55 -4.41 1.06
CA PRO A 118 -13.69 -5.33 1.19
C PRO A 118 -14.29 -5.74 -0.16
N ASP A 119 -14.08 -4.96 -1.24
CA ASP A 119 -14.81 -5.05 -2.51
C ASP A 119 -13.94 -5.52 -3.68
N VAL A 120 -13.01 -6.43 -3.44
CA VAL A 120 -12.18 -7.01 -4.50
C VAL A 120 -12.77 -8.31 -5.06
N ASN A 121 -12.74 -8.43 -6.39
CA ASN A 121 -13.16 -9.62 -7.14
C ASN A 121 -12.04 -10.65 -7.28
N ALA A 122 -10.78 -10.22 -7.11
CA ALA A 122 -9.62 -11.08 -7.05
C ALA A 122 -8.55 -10.48 -6.14
N VAL A 123 -7.63 -11.33 -5.68
CA VAL A 123 -6.43 -10.91 -4.93
C VAL A 123 -5.22 -11.70 -5.42
N THR A 124 -4.12 -11.00 -5.71
CA THR A 124 -2.85 -11.62 -6.06
C THR A 124 -1.97 -11.88 -4.83
N LEU A 125 -1.74 -13.16 -4.55
CA LEU A 125 -0.82 -13.67 -3.54
C LEU A 125 0.49 -14.11 -4.20
N ILE A 126 1.41 -13.15 -4.39
CA ILE A 126 2.72 -13.34 -5.05
C ILE A 126 2.58 -13.77 -6.51
N ASP A 127 2.43 -15.07 -6.77
CA ASP A 127 2.25 -15.68 -8.09
C ASP A 127 0.86 -16.33 -8.25
N THR A 128 0.07 -16.37 -7.18
CA THR A 128 -1.22 -17.08 -7.15
C THR A 128 -2.37 -16.09 -6.99
N ILE A 129 -3.27 -16.06 -7.97
CA ILE A 129 -4.42 -15.16 -8.01
C ILE A 129 -5.65 -15.89 -7.48
N ILE A 130 -6.27 -15.35 -6.44
CA ILE A 130 -7.49 -15.89 -5.85
C ILE A 130 -8.67 -15.08 -6.36
N PHE A 131 -9.47 -15.68 -7.23
CA PHE A 131 -10.72 -15.09 -7.72
C PHE A 131 -11.87 -15.41 -6.78
N ARG A 132 -12.77 -14.45 -6.57
CA ARG A 132 -14.01 -14.66 -5.82
C ARG A 132 -15.02 -15.49 -6.60
N HIS A 133 -15.10 -15.27 -7.91
CA HIS A 133 -16.07 -15.93 -8.79
C HIS A 133 -15.36 -16.65 -9.93
N ALA A 134 -15.84 -17.85 -10.27
CA ALA A 134 -15.31 -18.61 -11.39
C ALA A 134 -15.45 -17.85 -12.72
N SER A 135 -16.55 -17.12 -12.92
CA SER A 135 -16.74 -16.28 -14.11
C SER A 135 -15.68 -15.20 -14.27
N ASP A 136 -15.17 -14.65 -13.17
CA ASP A 136 -14.08 -13.67 -13.24
C ASP A 136 -12.76 -14.34 -13.67
N ALA A 137 -12.48 -15.53 -13.13
CA ALA A 137 -11.31 -16.31 -13.52
C ALA A 137 -11.39 -16.80 -14.98
N GLU A 138 -12.59 -17.12 -15.47
CA GLU A 138 -12.79 -17.72 -16.78
C GLU A 138 -12.97 -16.69 -17.90
N ASP A 139 -13.62 -15.55 -17.65
CA ASP A 139 -14.04 -14.65 -18.73
C ASP A 139 -13.50 -13.21 -18.60
N ASN A 140 -13.03 -12.80 -17.42
CA ASN A 140 -12.69 -11.39 -17.16
C ASN A 140 -11.22 -11.08 -17.47
N VAL A 141 -10.90 -10.97 -18.76
CA VAL A 141 -9.55 -10.66 -19.26
C VAL A 141 -8.99 -9.34 -18.69
N ALA A 142 -9.84 -8.34 -18.47
CA ALA A 142 -9.40 -7.05 -17.93
C ALA A 142 -8.98 -7.18 -16.46
N LEU A 143 -9.76 -7.89 -15.63
CA LEU A 143 -9.37 -8.18 -14.25
C LEU A 143 -8.10 -9.02 -14.19
N TRP A 144 -7.94 -10.01 -15.07
CA TRP A 144 -6.66 -10.72 -15.18
C TRP A 144 -5.48 -9.77 -15.47
N ALA A 145 -5.67 -8.76 -16.32
CA ALA A 145 -4.64 -7.77 -16.58
C ALA A 145 -4.29 -6.96 -15.32
N HIS A 146 -5.26 -6.68 -14.45
CA HIS A 146 -5.02 -6.07 -13.14
C HIS A 146 -4.13 -6.97 -12.29
N GLU A 147 -4.55 -8.21 -12.07
CA GLU A 147 -3.88 -9.14 -11.15
C GLU A 147 -2.46 -9.50 -11.62
N LEU A 148 -2.25 -9.63 -12.93
CA LEU A 148 -0.91 -9.85 -13.49
C LEU A 148 0.03 -8.65 -13.27
N LYS A 149 -0.49 -7.43 -13.09
CA LYS A 149 0.36 -6.29 -12.70
C LYS A 149 0.92 -6.53 -11.31
N HIS A 150 0.16 -7.08 -10.39
CA HIS A 150 0.67 -7.44 -9.07
C HIS A 150 1.68 -8.58 -9.14
N VAL A 151 1.45 -9.61 -9.96
CA VAL A 151 2.45 -10.66 -10.20
C VAL A 151 3.77 -10.06 -10.70
N GLN A 152 3.71 -9.16 -11.68
CA GLN A 152 4.88 -8.44 -12.17
C GLN A 152 5.55 -7.61 -11.06
N GLN A 153 4.79 -6.86 -10.27
CA GLN A 153 5.31 -6.06 -9.16
C GLN A 153 6.02 -6.94 -8.11
N TYR A 154 5.48 -8.12 -7.79
CA TYR A 154 6.15 -9.08 -6.91
C TYR A 154 7.46 -9.60 -7.50
N GLN A 155 7.52 -9.86 -8.82
CA GLN A 155 8.74 -10.28 -9.51
C GLN A 155 9.81 -9.17 -9.49
N GLU A 156 9.41 -7.91 -9.69
CA GLU A 156 10.32 -6.76 -9.77
C GLU A 156 10.82 -6.27 -8.41
N LEU A 157 9.93 -6.23 -7.41
CA LEU A 157 10.22 -5.68 -6.08
C LEU A 157 10.62 -6.75 -5.07
N GLY A 158 10.12 -7.98 -5.23
CA GLY A 158 10.07 -8.96 -4.16
C GLY A 158 8.97 -8.64 -3.12
N VAL A 159 8.64 -9.65 -2.32
CA VAL A 159 7.52 -9.58 -1.35
C VAL A 159 7.73 -8.51 -0.27
N GLU A 160 8.96 -8.36 0.24
CA GLU A 160 9.24 -7.42 1.33
C GLU A 160 9.04 -5.96 0.91
N GLU A 161 9.57 -5.59 -0.26
CA GLU A 161 9.44 -4.23 -0.77
C GLU A 161 8.01 -3.94 -1.27
N PHE A 162 7.34 -4.95 -1.85
CA PHE A 162 5.91 -4.84 -2.15
C PHE A 162 5.12 -4.53 -0.87
N ALA A 163 5.27 -5.34 0.18
CA ALA A 163 4.55 -5.16 1.43
C ALA A 163 4.86 -3.82 2.10
N ARG A 164 6.12 -3.36 2.04
CA ARG A 164 6.55 -2.05 2.54
C ARG A 164 5.86 -0.91 1.80
N ARG A 165 5.79 -0.97 0.47
CA ARG A 165 5.10 0.04 -0.34
C ARG A 165 3.60 0.01 -0.10
N TYR A 166 2.99 -1.18 -0.12
CA TYR A 166 1.56 -1.35 0.08
C TYR A 166 1.08 -0.83 1.44
N THR A 167 1.84 -1.11 2.50
CA THR A 167 1.53 -0.63 3.86
C THR A 167 1.63 0.89 3.98
N ARG A 168 2.51 1.52 3.21
CA ARG A 168 2.75 2.96 3.26
C ARG A 168 1.79 3.76 2.38
N ASP A 169 1.64 3.31 1.13
CA ASP A 169 0.76 3.89 0.14
C ASP A 169 0.40 2.81 -0.89
N TYR A 170 -0.76 2.19 -0.71
CA TYR A 170 -1.24 1.14 -1.60
C TYR A 170 -1.58 1.68 -3.00
N GLN A 171 -1.90 2.98 -3.14
CA GLN A 171 -2.27 3.58 -4.43
C GLN A 171 -1.10 3.57 -5.43
N ASP A 172 0.14 3.62 -4.94
CA ASP A 172 1.35 3.51 -5.78
C ASP A 172 1.42 2.16 -6.50
N LEU A 173 0.81 1.11 -5.95
CA LEU A 173 0.79 -0.24 -6.53
C LEU A 173 -0.52 -0.54 -7.26
N GLU A 174 -1.67 -0.11 -6.72
CA GLU A 174 -3.00 -0.28 -7.33
C GLU A 174 -3.19 0.59 -8.58
N GLY A 175 -2.69 1.83 -8.57
CA GLY A 175 -2.88 2.78 -9.68
C GLY A 175 -2.39 2.24 -11.03
N PRO A 176 -1.16 1.69 -11.11
CA PRO A 176 -0.69 0.99 -12.31
C PRO A 176 -1.54 -0.23 -12.71
N ALA A 177 -2.13 -0.94 -11.75
CA ALA A 177 -2.96 -2.14 -12.00
C ALA A 177 -4.32 -1.74 -12.60
N TYR A 178 -5.00 -0.73 -12.04
CA TYR A 178 -6.22 -0.17 -12.64
C TYR A 178 -5.99 0.45 -14.01
N LYS A 179 -4.82 1.06 -14.23
CA LYS A 179 -4.48 1.64 -15.53
C LYS A 179 -4.45 0.56 -16.63
N ILE A 180 -3.73 -0.53 -16.40
CA ILE A 180 -3.63 -1.60 -17.40
C ILE A 180 -4.96 -2.34 -17.59
N GLU A 181 -5.72 -2.56 -16.52
CA GLU A 181 -7.10 -3.09 -16.60
C GLU A 181 -7.96 -2.25 -17.54
N ALA A 182 -7.93 -0.92 -17.40
CA ALA A 182 -8.69 -0.01 -18.24
C ALA A 182 -8.23 -0.03 -19.71
N GLU A 183 -6.92 -0.10 -19.95
CA GLU A 183 -6.33 -0.20 -21.30
C GLU A 183 -6.74 -1.50 -22.01
N VAL A 184 -6.61 -2.64 -21.32
CA VAL A 184 -7.04 -3.96 -21.84
C VAL A 184 -8.54 -3.99 -22.08
N GLY A 185 -9.33 -3.53 -21.10
CA GLY A 185 -10.79 -3.46 -21.21
C GLY A 185 -11.25 -2.61 -22.40
N LYS A 186 -10.56 -1.49 -22.66
CA LYS A 186 -10.82 -0.66 -23.84
C LYS A 186 -10.51 -1.41 -25.13
N ALA A 187 -9.33 -2.03 -25.23
CA ALA A 187 -8.93 -2.76 -26.43
C ALA A 187 -9.88 -3.93 -26.78
N LEU A 188 -10.40 -4.63 -25.76
CA LEU A 188 -11.37 -5.71 -25.93
C LEU A 188 -12.69 -5.22 -26.52
N ARG A 189 -13.20 -4.09 -26.03
CA ARG A 189 -14.42 -3.46 -26.56
C ARG A 189 -14.26 -3.03 -28.01
N GLU A 190 -13.11 -2.45 -28.35
CA GLU A 190 -12.80 -2.02 -29.72
C GLU A 190 -12.70 -3.21 -30.69
N ARG A 191 -12.07 -4.32 -30.28
CA ARG A 191 -12.03 -5.56 -31.08
C ARG A 191 -13.43 -6.14 -31.32
N SER A 192 -14.25 -6.20 -30.27
CA SER A 192 -15.62 -6.72 -30.36
C SER A 192 -16.49 -5.87 -31.29
N ALA A 193 -16.35 -4.53 -31.23
CA ALA A 193 -17.07 -3.62 -32.12
C ALA A 193 -16.59 -3.67 -33.58
N GLY A 194 -15.32 -3.98 -33.81
CA GLY A 194 -14.74 -4.16 -35.15
C GLY A 194 -15.15 -5.48 -35.81
N GLN A 195 -15.36 -6.55 -35.04
CA GLN A 195 -15.82 -7.85 -35.53
C GLN A 195 -17.32 -7.87 -35.87
N ALA A 196 -18.11 -6.94 -35.33
CA ALA A 196 -19.54 -6.81 -35.60
C ALA A 196 -19.87 -5.98 -36.87
N ARG A 197 -18.86 -5.54 -37.62
CA ARG A 197 -18.98 -4.76 -38.86
C ARG A 197 -18.51 -5.58 -40.06
#